data_AF-A0A221KJH4-F1
#
_entry.id   AF-A0A221KJH4-F1
#
_cell.length_a   1.000
_cell.length_b   1.000
_cell.length_c   1.000
_cell.angle_alpha   90.00
_cell.angle_beta   90.00
_cell.angle_gamma   90.00
#
_symmetry.space_group_name_H-M   'P 1'
#
loop_
_entity.id
_entity.type
_entity.pdbx_description
1 polymer ?
#
loop_
_entity_poly.entity_id
_entity_poly.type
_entity_poly.pdbx_seq_one_letter_code
_entity_poly.pdbx_strand_id
1 'polypeptide(L)'
;MGGSSSVETQVNSFVSSVKAANQQVARGAVQLLQVISTPARSAALQKQLDAINGLSDANEQSTKVAELTSSVSAELTKMQQDPKVQAALKKSSFEQKKQFAQGVFDVSMGMYQLTDLQSSGPGIVSSAYNNPLDATKVLAVKDALPGISSLLTNGKPIVDSAVALARAADIKLSLPTSSSSTFDFPGK
;
A
#
# COMPACT_ATOMS: atom_id res chain seq x y z
N MET A 1 -22.29 -24.72 -13.91
CA MET A 1 -22.95 -23.52 -14.44
C MET A 1 -21.92 -22.39 -14.45
N GLY A 2 -21.36 -22.09 -15.62
CA GLY A 2 -20.27 -21.13 -15.78
C GLY A 2 -20.82 -19.71 -15.89
N GLY A 3 -20.66 -18.91 -14.84
CA GLY A 3 -20.86 -17.48 -14.92
C GLY A 3 -19.62 -16.85 -15.54
N SER A 4 -19.62 -16.68 -16.87
CA SER A 4 -18.62 -15.83 -17.51
C SER A 4 -18.90 -14.39 -17.06
N SER A 5 -18.19 -13.90 -16.05
CA SER A 5 -18.18 -12.48 -15.73
C SER A 5 -17.72 -11.73 -16.97
N SER A 6 -18.47 -10.72 -17.40
CA SER A 6 -18.15 -9.96 -18.61
C SER A 6 -16.81 -9.24 -18.43
N VAL A 7 -16.09 -9.00 -19.54
CA VAL A 7 -14.81 -8.27 -19.54
C VAL A 7 -14.95 -6.92 -18.81
N GLU A 8 -16.08 -6.25 -18.98
CA GLU A 8 -16.40 -4.99 -18.29
C GLU A 8 -16.45 -5.15 -16.76
N THR A 9 -17.10 -6.20 -16.25
CA THR A 9 -17.12 -6.47 -14.80
C THR A 9 -15.70 -6.73 -14.29
N GLN A 10 -14.89 -7.50 -15.03
CA GLN A 10 -13.52 -7.80 -14.63
C GLN A 10 -12.63 -6.54 -14.61
N VAL A 11 -12.75 -5.68 -15.63
CA VAL A 11 -12.06 -4.39 -15.70
C VAL A 11 -12.48 -3.49 -14.52
N ASN A 12 -13.77 -3.35 -14.25
CA ASN A 12 -14.27 -2.50 -13.17
C ASN A 12 -13.82 -2.99 -11.79
N SER A 13 -13.84 -4.31 -11.57
CA SER A 13 -13.32 -4.93 -10.36
C SER A 13 -11.82 -4.72 -10.21
N PHE A 14 -11.05 -4.85 -11.30
CA PHE A 14 -9.61 -4.60 -11.31
C PHE A 14 -9.30 -3.16 -10.92
N VAL A 15 -9.87 -2.17 -11.63
CA VAL A 15 -9.61 -0.74 -11.39
C VAL A 15 -10.02 -0.34 -9.97
N SER A 16 -11.17 -0.83 -9.49
CA SER A 16 -11.62 -0.58 -8.11
C SER A 16 -10.65 -1.16 -7.07
N SER A 17 -10.13 -2.37 -7.33
CA SER A 17 -9.18 -3.03 -6.43
C SER A 17 -7.83 -2.30 -6.39
N VAL A 18 -7.35 -1.82 -7.54
CA VAL A 18 -6.14 -0.98 -7.61
C VAL A 18 -6.31 0.28 -6.77
N LYS A 19 -7.46 0.97 -6.91
CA LYS A 19 -7.75 2.16 -6.11
C LYS A 19 -7.78 1.87 -4.61
N ALA A 20 -8.49 0.82 -4.21
CA ALA A 20 -8.58 0.43 -2.81
C ALA A 20 -7.20 0.11 -2.22
N ALA A 21 -6.38 -0.66 -2.94
CA ALA A 21 -5.03 -1.00 -2.50
C ALA A 21 -4.13 0.24 -2.42
N ASN A 22 -4.18 1.14 -3.40
CA ASN A 22 -3.48 2.41 -3.38
C ASN A 22 -3.83 3.28 -2.17
N GLN A 23 -5.13 3.42 -1.88
CA GLN A 23 -5.61 4.16 -0.72
C GLN A 23 -5.11 3.53 0.58
N GLN A 24 -5.10 2.19 0.66
CA GLN A 24 -4.59 1.47 1.82
C GLN A 24 -3.09 1.71 2.01
N VAL A 25 -2.29 1.61 0.94
CA VAL A 25 -0.85 1.91 0.99
C VAL A 25 -0.58 3.36 1.40
N ALA A 26 -1.25 4.32 0.77
CA ALA A 26 -1.06 5.74 1.07
C ALA A 26 -1.43 6.08 2.52
N ARG A 27 -2.58 5.57 2.99
CA ARG A 27 -3.01 5.74 4.39
C ARG A 27 -2.00 5.14 5.35
N GLY A 28 -1.55 3.91 5.11
CA GLY A 28 -0.57 3.26 5.96
C GLY A 28 0.74 4.03 6.01
N ALA A 29 1.23 4.52 4.86
CA ALA A 29 2.43 5.35 4.77
C ALA A 29 2.31 6.64 5.60
N VAL A 30 1.16 7.31 5.54
CA VAL A 30 0.90 8.50 6.38
C VAL A 30 0.86 8.15 7.87
N GLN A 31 0.19 7.06 8.25
CA GLN A 31 0.12 6.61 9.65
C GLN A 31 1.50 6.33 10.24
N LEU A 32 2.43 5.76 9.45
CA LEU A 32 3.80 5.49 9.89
C LEU A 32 4.52 6.75 10.36
N LEU A 33 4.41 7.85 9.61
CA LEU A 33 5.04 9.12 10.00
C LEU A 33 4.22 9.91 11.01
N GLN A 34 2.89 9.80 11.03
CA GLN A 34 2.06 10.55 12.00
C GLN A 34 2.45 10.27 13.46
N VAL A 35 2.92 9.06 13.76
CA VAL A 35 3.34 8.65 15.11
C VAL A 35 4.65 9.32 15.55
N ILE A 36 5.51 9.70 14.60
CA ILE A 36 6.90 10.12 14.86
C ILE A 36 7.24 11.52 14.31
N SER A 37 6.32 12.15 13.60
CA SER A 37 6.50 13.46 12.97
C SER A 37 5.81 14.58 13.74
N THR A 38 6.10 15.82 13.35
CA THR A 38 5.47 17.00 13.97
C THR A 38 4.02 17.17 13.49
N PRO A 39 3.14 17.86 14.25
CA PRO A 39 1.76 18.11 13.82
C PRO A 39 1.65 18.79 12.44
N ALA A 40 2.55 19.72 12.14
CA ALA A 40 2.60 20.38 10.84
C ALA A 40 2.93 19.40 9.69
N ARG A 41 3.86 18.47 9.92
CA ARG A 41 4.20 17.43 8.94
C ARG A 41 3.04 16.45 8.77
N SER A 42 2.42 16.00 9.86
CA SER A 42 1.22 15.16 9.84
C SER A 42 0.08 15.79 9.04
N ALA A 43 -0.17 17.09 9.21
CA ALA A 43 -1.19 17.81 8.44
C ALA A 43 -0.85 17.91 6.94
N ALA A 44 0.43 18.12 6.60
CA ALA A 44 0.88 18.13 5.20
C ALA A 44 0.71 16.75 4.53
N LEU A 45 1.06 15.68 5.25
CA LEU A 45 0.87 14.30 4.79
C LEU A 45 -0.62 13.96 4.60
N GLN A 46 -1.48 14.42 5.50
CA GLN A 46 -2.93 14.23 5.36
C GLN A 46 -3.47 14.94 4.10
N LYS A 47 -3.05 16.18 3.84
CA LYS A 47 -3.43 16.88 2.60
C LYS A 47 -2.95 16.16 1.34
N GLN A 48 -1.74 15.58 1.37
CA GLN A 48 -1.24 14.77 0.26
C GLN A 48 -2.08 13.50 0.07
N LEU A 49 -2.45 12.82 1.15
CA LEU A 49 -3.35 11.67 1.11
C LEU A 49 -4.73 12.03 0.52
N ASP A 50 -5.32 13.15 0.96
CA ASP A 50 -6.62 13.59 0.46
C ASP A 50 -6.55 13.94 -1.05
N ALA A 51 -5.46 14.56 -1.49
CA ALA A 51 -5.21 14.82 -2.91
C ALA A 51 -5.08 13.53 -3.73
N ILE A 52 -4.33 12.54 -3.23
CA ILE A 52 -4.18 11.22 -3.87
C ILE A 52 -5.52 10.49 -3.94
N ASN A 53 -6.32 10.56 -2.88
CA ASN A 53 -7.63 9.89 -2.81
C ASN A 53 -8.65 10.53 -3.76
N GLY A 54 -8.47 11.81 -4.12
CA GLY A 54 -9.29 12.51 -5.10
C GLY A 54 -8.98 12.16 -6.56
N LEU A 55 -7.90 11.44 -6.84
CA LEU A 55 -7.51 11.07 -8.21
C LEU A 55 -8.44 9.98 -8.76
N SER A 56 -8.98 10.24 -9.95
CA SER A 56 -9.87 9.31 -10.65
C SER A 56 -9.13 8.28 -11.48
N ASP A 57 -7.94 8.62 -11.98
CA ASP A 57 -7.10 7.74 -12.79
C ASP A 57 -6.25 6.80 -11.91
N ALA A 58 -6.31 5.49 -12.18
CA ALA A 58 -5.63 4.50 -11.35
C ALA A 58 -4.10 4.51 -11.54
N ASN A 59 -3.59 4.87 -12.71
CA ASN A 59 -2.16 4.96 -12.98
C ASN A 59 -1.56 6.19 -12.29
N GLU A 60 -2.21 7.34 -12.43
CA GLU A 60 -1.83 8.58 -11.78
C GLU A 60 -1.86 8.41 -10.26
N GLN A 61 -2.93 7.81 -9.72
CA GLN A 61 -3.03 7.51 -8.30
C GLN A 61 -1.89 6.61 -7.83
N SER A 62 -1.61 5.49 -8.53
CA SER A 62 -0.51 4.58 -8.17
C SER A 62 0.85 5.29 -8.21
N THR A 63 1.07 6.16 -9.19
CA THR A 63 2.30 6.96 -9.32
C THR A 63 2.45 7.92 -8.14
N LYS A 64 1.38 8.62 -7.75
CA LYS A 64 1.44 9.52 -6.58
C LYS A 64 1.58 8.79 -5.25
N VAL A 65 1.01 7.59 -5.13
CA VAL A 65 1.26 6.71 -3.99
C VAL A 65 2.72 6.26 -3.97
N ALA A 66 3.34 5.99 -5.13
CA ALA A 66 4.75 5.63 -5.23
C ALA A 66 5.66 6.79 -4.79
N GLU A 67 5.36 8.02 -5.20
CA GLU A 67 6.05 9.23 -4.75
C GLU A 67 5.94 9.41 -3.22
N LEU A 68 4.71 9.29 -2.67
CA LEU A 68 4.46 9.38 -1.24
C LEU A 68 5.23 8.30 -0.46
N THR A 69 5.12 7.04 -0.86
CA THR A 69 5.79 5.92 -0.17
C THR A 69 7.30 6.02 -0.23
N SER A 70 7.86 6.48 -1.35
CA SER A 70 9.30 6.75 -1.48
C SER A 70 9.75 7.88 -0.55
N SER A 71 9.01 8.99 -0.49
CA SER A 71 9.28 10.08 0.46
C SER A 71 9.23 9.59 1.91
N VAL A 72 8.18 8.85 2.26
CA VAL A 72 8.02 8.31 3.61
C VAL A 72 9.14 7.34 3.94
N SER A 73 9.50 6.45 3.02
CA SER A 73 10.61 5.51 3.19
C SER A 73 11.91 6.25 3.49
N ALA A 74 12.24 7.30 2.72
CA ALA A 74 13.43 8.10 2.94
C ALA A 74 13.43 8.79 4.32
N GLU A 75 12.27 9.27 4.79
CA GLU A 75 12.12 9.83 6.13
C GLU A 75 12.29 8.75 7.22
N LEU A 76 11.66 7.59 7.07
CA LEU A 76 11.80 6.47 8.00
C LEU A 76 13.25 6.00 8.09
N THR A 77 13.98 5.89 6.97
CA THR A 77 15.40 5.53 6.94
C THR A 77 16.27 6.55 7.69
N LYS A 78 15.98 7.85 7.56
CA LYS A 78 16.68 8.88 8.36
C LYS A 78 16.36 8.73 9.84
N MET A 79 15.09 8.50 10.17
CA MET A 79 14.62 8.34 11.55
C MET A 79 15.17 7.08 12.23
N GLN A 80 15.41 6.01 11.48
CA GLN A 80 16.12 4.82 11.98
C GLN A 80 17.51 5.13 12.49
N GLN A 81 18.19 6.07 11.85
CA GLN A 81 19.56 6.44 12.21
C GLN A 81 19.59 7.42 13.39
N ASP A 82 18.44 7.95 13.82
CA ASP A 82 18.34 8.87 14.95
C ASP A 82 17.98 8.12 16.26
N PRO A 83 18.92 8.01 17.23
CA PRO A 83 18.67 7.36 18.51
C PRO A 83 17.53 8.01 19.30
N LYS A 84 17.27 9.31 19.11
CA LYS A 84 16.19 10.02 19.79
C LYS A 84 14.83 9.56 19.29
N VAL A 85 14.70 9.30 17.98
CA VAL A 85 13.44 8.79 17.41
C VAL A 85 13.18 7.37 17.88
N GLN A 86 14.21 6.51 17.88
CA GLN A 86 14.08 5.15 18.44
C GLN A 86 13.66 5.17 19.91
N ALA A 87 14.28 6.03 20.73
CA ALA A 87 13.95 6.16 22.14
C ALA A 87 12.53 6.72 22.35
N ALA A 88 12.11 7.71 21.55
CA ALA A 88 10.76 8.26 21.58
C ALA A 88 9.73 7.19 21.20
N LEU A 89 9.99 6.41 20.15
CA LEU A 89 9.11 5.35 19.69
C LEU A 89 9.04 4.20 20.72
N LYS A 90 10.13 3.85 21.39
CA LYS A 90 10.11 2.89 22.53
C LYS A 90 9.20 3.36 23.68
N LYS A 91 9.24 4.66 23.97
CA LYS A 91 8.48 5.30 25.07
C LYS A 91 7.07 5.72 24.66
N SER A 92 6.72 5.59 23.38
CA SER A 92 5.40 5.94 22.88
C SER A 92 4.31 5.08 23.51
N SER A 93 3.10 5.62 23.58
CA SER A 93 1.96 4.93 24.19
C SER A 93 1.61 3.65 23.42
N PHE A 94 0.90 2.74 24.07
CA PHE A 94 0.40 1.53 23.39
C PHE A 94 -0.41 1.88 22.13
N GLU A 95 -1.24 2.92 22.18
CA GLU A 95 -2.04 3.37 21.04
C GLU A 95 -1.16 3.87 19.88
N GLN A 96 -0.10 4.63 20.18
CA GLN A 96 0.86 5.09 19.17
C GLN A 96 1.61 3.93 18.52
N LYS A 97 2.06 2.94 19.32
CA LYS A 97 2.69 1.73 18.80
C LYS A 97 1.73 0.90 17.93
N LYS A 98 0.47 0.79 18.34
CA LYS A 98 -0.58 0.11 17.59
C LYS A 98 -0.88 0.83 16.28
N GLN A 99 -0.97 2.16 16.28
CA GLN A 99 -1.15 2.96 15.07
C GLN A 99 0.03 2.79 14.10
N PHE A 100 1.27 2.77 14.62
CA PHE A 100 2.45 2.49 13.80
C PHE A 100 2.38 1.09 13.19
N ALA A 101 2.09 0.07 14.00
CA ALA A 101 1.95 -1.32 13.54
C ALA A 101 0.83 -1.46 12.50
N GLN A 102 -0.30 -0.78 12.68
CA GLN A 102 -1.38 -0.74 11.70
C GLN A 102 -0.94 -0.09 10.40
N GLY A 103 -0.16 1.00 10.46
CA GLY A 103 0.43 1.59 9.26
C GLY A 103 1.32 0.62 8.49
N VAL A 104 2.16 -0.16 9.20
CA VAL A 104 2.98 -1.22 8.58
C VAL A 104 2.09 -2.27 7.92
N PHE A 105 1.04 -2.72 8.63
CA PHE A 105 0.11 -3.73 8.11
C PHE A 105 -0.62 -3.24 6.86
N ASP A 106 -1.16 -2.01 6.88
CA ASP A 106 -1.92 -1.44 5.78
C ASP A 106 -1.07 -1.28 4.52
N VAL A 107 0.16 -0.76 4.66
CA VAL A 107 1.11 -0.71 3.55
C VAL A 107 1.39 -2.11 3.01
N SER A 108 1.70 -3.07 3.89
CA SER A 108 2.07 -4.43 3.49
C SER A 108 0.92 -5.14 2.77
N MET A 109 -0.31 -5.00 3.30
CA MET A 109 -1.51 -5.60 2.72
C MET A 109 -1.87 -4.97 1.38
N GLY A 110 -1.80 -3.64 1.27
CA GLY A 110 -2.04 -2.95 0.01
C GLY A 110 -0.99 -3.32 -1.06
N MET A 111 0.29 -3.42 -0.70
CA MET A 111 1.35 -3.90 -1.61
C MET A 111 1.14 -5.36 -2.02
N TYR A 112 0.66 -6.19 -1.11
CA TYR A 112 0.30 -7.58 -1.41
C TYR A 112 -0.82 -7.64 -2.45
N GLN A 113 -1.92 -6.91 -2.24
CA GLN A 113 -3.02 -6.82 -3.21
C GLN A 113 -2.55 -6.30 -4.57
N LEU A 114 -1.68 -5.29 -4.59
CA LEU A 114 -1.09 -4.74 -5.81
C LEU A 114 -0.22 -5.78 -6.55
N THR A 115 0.45 -6.68 -5.83
CA THR A 115 1.23 -7.77 -6.44
C THR A 115 0.31 -8.80 -7.12
N ASP A 116 -0.80 -9.15 -6.48
CA ASP A 116 -1.82 -10.04 -7.06
C ASP A 116 -2.47 -9.39 -8.30
N LEU A 117 -2.74 -8.08 -8.24
CA LEU A 117 -3.28 -7.31 -9.36
C LEU A 117 -2.27 -7.21 -10.53
N GLN A 118 -1.00 -6.94 -10.24
CA GLN A 118 0.06 -6.90 -11.25
C GLN A 118 0.17 -8.23 -12.01
N SER A 119 -0.04 -9.35 -11.30
CA SER A 119 0.03 -10.69 -11.88
C SER A 119 -1.21 -11.07 -12.68
N SER A 120 -2.40 -10.63 -12.25
CA SER A 120 -3.68 -10.98 -12.88
C SER A 120 -4.10 -10.04 -14.02
N GLY A 121 -3.69 -8.76 -13.99
CA GLY A 121 -4.05 -7.75 -14.98
C GLY A 121 -3.73 -8.12 -16.44
N PRO A 122 -2.55 -8.69 -16.76
CA PRO A 122 -2.23 -9.15 -18.11
C PRO A 122 -3.21 -10.21 -18.66
N GLY A 123 -3.78 -11.04 -17.78
CA GLY A 123 -4.80 -12.03 -18.16
C GLY A 123 -6.12 -11.37 -18.61
N ILE A 124 -6.51 -10.29 -17.93
CA ILE A 124 -7.68 -9.48 -18.32
C ILE A 124 -7.45 -8.83 -19.68
N VAL A 125 -6.27 -8.22 -19.89
CA VAL A 125 -5.91 -7.62 -21.20
C VAL A 125 -5.90 -8.67 -22.31
N SER A 126 -5.35 -9.86 -22.04
CA SER A 126 -5.29 -10.96 -23.00
C SER A 126 -6.68 -11.47 -23.40
N SER A 127 -7.63 -11.50 -22.46
CA SER A 127 -9.00 -11.98 -22.71
C SER A 127 -9.76 -11.14 -23.76
N ALA A 128 -9.41 -9.86 -23.91
CA ALA A 128 -10.04 -8.94 -24.85
C ALA A 128 -9.46 -8.99 -26.28
N TYR A 129 -8.31 -9.62 -26.51
CA TYR A 129 -7.73 -9.74 -27.87
C TYR A 129 -8.62 -10.55 -28.83
N ASN A 130 -9.50 -11.39 -28.29
CA ASN A 130 -10.43 -12.19 -29.08
C ASN A 130 -11.69 -11.40 -29.52
N ASN A 131 -11.87 -10.15 -29.05
CA ASN A 131 -13.02 -9.31 -29.41
C ASN A 131 -12.62 -7.82 -29.54
N PRO A 132 -12.64 -7.23 -30.75
CA PRO A 132 -12.30 -5.83 -30.98
C PRO A 132 -13.12 -4.83 -30.15
N LEU A 133 -14.36 -5.16 -29.79
CA LEU A 133 -15.22 -4.29 -28.97
C LEU A 133 -14.81 -4.25 -27.49
N ASP A 134 -14.02 -5.22 -27.03
CA ASP A 134 -13.53 -5.30 -25.65
C ASP A 134 -12.11 -4.71 -25.50
N ALA A 135 -11.40 -4.50 -26.62
CA ALA A 135 -10.04 -3.96 -26.63
C ALA A 135 -9.94 -2.55 -26.00
N THR A 136 -10.93 -1.69 -26.22
CA THR A 136 -10.97 -0.36 -25.59
C THR A 136 -11.32 -0.41 -24.10
N LYS A 137 -12.05 -1.45 -23.67
CA LYS A 137 -12.47 -1.62 -22.27
C LYS A 137 -11.29 -2.00 -21.38
N VAL A 138 -10.33 -2.76 -21.90
CA VAL A 138 -9.15 -3.18 -21.13
C VAL A 138 -8.03 -2.13 -21.07
N LEU A 139 -8.19 -0.99 -21.74
CA LEU A 139 -7.19 0.09 -21.69
C LEU A 139 -6.93 0.56 -20.26
N ALA A 140 -7.97 0.73 -19.44
CA ALA A 140 -7.82 1.12 -18.04
C ALA A 140 -6.98 0.13 -17.21
N VAL A 141 -7.04 -1.17 -17.55
CA VAL A 141 -6.21 -2.21 -16.91
C VAL A 141 -4.76 -2.05 -17.38
N LYS A 142 -4.55 -1.97 -18.69
CA LYS A 142 -3.22 -1.81 -19.30
C LYS A 142 -2.51 -0.56 -18.79
N ASP A 143 -3.23 0.56 -18.66
CA ASP A 143 -2.68 1.84 -18.25
C ASP A 143 -2.35 1.88 -16.75
N ALA A 144 -3.07 1.12 -15.92
CA ALA A 144 -2.79 1.03 -14.48
C ALA A 144 -1.55 0.18 -14.14
N LEU A 145 -1.22 -0.84 -14.96
CA LEU A 145 -0.11 -1.78 -14.70
C LEU A 145 1.26 -1.08 -14.52
N PRO A 146 1.66 -0.09 -15.33
CA PRO A 146 2.89 0.67 -15.10
C PRO A 146 2.94 1.35 -13.72
N GLY A 147 1.84 1.97 -13.31
CA GLY A 147 1.72 2.63 -12.00
C GLY A 147 1.87 1.65 -10.85
N ILE A 148 1.21 0.49 -10.94
CA ILE A 148 1.34 -0.60 -9.96
C ILE A 148 2.80 -1.08 -9.88
N SER A 149 3.43 -1.33 -11.02
CA SER A 149 4.84 -1.76 -11.08
C SER A 149 5.79 -0.75 -10.45
N SER A 150 5.57 0.55 -10.71
CA SER A 150 6.35 1.64 -10.10
C SER A 150 6.18 1.65 -8.59
N LEU A 151 4.94 1.53 -8.10
CA LEU A 151 4.66 1.48 -6.67
C LEU A 151 5.26 0.25 -5.99
N LEU A 152 5.20 -0.93 -6.61
CA LEU A 152 5.82 -2.13 -6.03
C LEU A 152 7.35 -2.00 -5.95
N THR A 153 7.96 -1.39 -6.97
CA THR A 153 9.42 -1.20 -7.02
C THR A 153 9.88 -0.14 -6.00
N ASN A 154 9.23 1.02 -6.00
CA ASN A 154 9.63 2.18 -5.20
C ASN A 154 9.07 2.14 -3.78
N GLY A 155 7.96 1.43 -3.58
CA GLY A 155 7.27 1.33 -2.31
C GLY A 155 7.86 0.27 -1.39
N LYS A 156 8.38 -0.86 -1.90
CA LYS A 156 8.93 -1.95 -1.07
C LYS A 156 9.87 -1.49 0.07
N PRO A 157 10.80 -0.54 -0.14
CA PRO A 157 11.68 -0.06 0.92
C PRO A 157 10.96 0.53 2.15
N ILE A 158 9.74 1.05 1.99
CA ILE A 158 8.99 1.61 3.12
C ILE A 158 8.66 0.55 4.17
N VAL A 159 8.33 -0.69 3.74
CA VAL A 159 7.98 -1.80 4.64
C VAL A 159 9.22 -2.23 5.39
N ASP A 160 10.34 -2.40 4.68
CA ASP A 160 11.62 -2.77 5.29
C ASP A 160 12.05 -1.71 6.32
N SER A 161 11.93 -0.43 5.98
CA SER A 161 12.27 0.66 6.88
C SER A 161 11.32 0.72 8.10
N ALA A 162 10.02 0.52 7.90
CA ALA A 162 9.07 0.52 8.99
C ALA A 162 9.24 -0.68 9.93
N VAL A 163 9.52 -1.88 9.38
CA VAL A 163 9.79 -3.09 10.16
C VAL A 163 11.05 -2.94 11.01
N ALA A 164 12.13 -2.37 10.45
CA ALA A 164 13.34 -2.13 11.22
C ALA A 164 13.13 -1.10 12.35
N LEU A 165 12.33 -0.05 12.13
CA LEU A 165 11.94 0.88 13.21
C LEU A 165 11.10 0.18 14.30
N ALA A 166 10.10 -0.61 13.89
CA ALA A 166 9.25 -1.34 14.82
C ALA A 166 10.07 -2.29 15.70
N ARG A 167 10.99 -3.06 15.10
CA ARG A 167 11.91 -3.95 15.82
C ARG A 167 12.81 -3.17 16.78
N ALA A 168 13.39 -2.07 16.30
CA ALA A 168 14.21 -1.21 17.13
C ALA A 168 13.40 -0.65 18.33
N ALA A 169 12.09 -0.43 18.19
CA ALA A 169 11.22 0.13 19.20
C ALA A 169 10.41 -0.87 20.05
N ASP A 170 10.68 -2.18 19.90
CA ASP A 170 9.92 -3.27 20.54
C ASP A 170 8.41 -3.20 20.24
N ILE A 171 8.06 -2.89 19.00
CA ILE A 171 6.69 -2.91 18.51
C ILE A 171 6.43 -4.28 17.87
N LYS A 172 5.45 -5.00 18.40
CA LYS A 172 4.97 -6.24 17.77
C LYS A 172 4.24 -5.93 16.48
N LEU A 173 4.66 -6.56 15.39
CA LEU A 173 4.03 -6.45 14.09
C LEU A 173 3.34 -7.76 13.74
N SER A 174 2.14 -7.64 13.18
CA SER A 174 1.47 -8.73 12.47
C SER A 174 1.49 -8.36 10.99
N LEU A 175 2.35 -9.00 10.21
CA LEU A 175 2.40 -8.79 8.76
C LEU A 175 1.50 -9.82 8.06
N PRO A 176 0.81 -9.46 6.97
CA PRO A 176 0.10 -10.44 6.17
C PRO A 176 1.12 -11.45 5.60
N THR A 177 0.85 -12.74 5.81
CA THR A 177 1.60 -13.84 5.18
C THR A 177 0.75 -14.45 4.08
N SER A 178 1.38 -14.83 2.97
CA SER A 178 0.72 -15.47 1.82
C SER A 178 -0.07 -16.69 2.28
N SER A 179 -1.38 -16.71 1.99
CA SER A 179 -2.31 -17.85 2.01
C SER A 179 -2.25 -18.82 3.21
N SER A 180 -3.33 -18.85 4.01
CA SER A 180 -3.66 -19.91 4.99
C SER A 180 -2.62 -20.17 6.10
N SER A 181 -2.61 -19.34 7.13
CA SER A 181 -2.50 -19.82 8.51
C SER A 181 -2.77 -18.67 9.47
N THR A 182 -3.94 -18.72 10.11
CA THR A 182 -4.20 -18.11 11.40
C THR A 182 -3.04 -18.48 12.34
N PHE A 183 -2.27 -17.49 12.77
CA PHE A 183 -1.35 -17.68 13.88
C PHE A 183 -2.19 -17.60 15.17
N ASP A 184 -2.67 -18.76 15.59
CA ASP A 184 -3.28 -19.00 16.90
C ASP A 184 -2.17 -18.90 17.97
N PHE A 185 -2.42 -18.12 19.02
CA PHE A 185 -1.53 -18.05 20.18
C PHE A 185 -1.86 -19.21 21.12
N PRO A 186 -0.96 -20.19 21.35
CA PRO A 186 -1.03 -20.96 22.57
C PRO A 186 -0.57 -20.06 23.72
N GLY A 187 -1.54 -19.57 24.49
CA GLY A 187 -1.27 -19.01 25.80
C GLY A 187 -0.74 -20.10 26.73
N LYS A 188 0.47 -19.92 27.23
CA LYS A 188 0.86 -19.87 28.66
C LYS A 188 2.36 -19.75 28.78
#